data_AF-A0A250FZH8-F1
#
_entry.id   AF-A0A250FZH8-F1
#
_cell.length_a   1.000
_cell.length_b   1.000
_cell.length_c   1.000
_cell.angle_alpha   90.00
_cell.angle_beta   90.00
_cell.angle_gamma   90.00
#
_symmetry.space_group_name_H-M   'P 1'
#
loop_
_entity.id
_entity.type
_entity.pdbx_description
1 polymer ?
#
loop_
_entity_poly.entity_id
_entity_poly.type
_entity_poly.pdbx_seq_one_letter_code
_entity_poly.pdbx_strand_id
1 'polypeptide(L)'
;MSDLKFAFTIDLDWASEAVIEYALLPVLEDNIPLTIFSTHNSEWLISRSINNHNIELEIHPNFCLNSSHGSTYDEVFNYCNQLQTEKKGFRCHRYFEVNEINEYYKSEGYKYSSNICTDLHYIQPFYNRVGLLSIPLFMEDGGFLLQKHSLSLETILKRLPEKGTIVFLFHPMHLAFNSNNFHTMKNLKKSISIEEYQNISIETIKKNKNNFYGINHLLWELIKWSKENMIECVLLKSLINEK
;
A
#
# COMPACT_ATOMS: atom_id res chain seq x y z
N MET A 1 -26.23 9.53 -5.15
CA MET A 1 -25.05 8.64 -5.23
C MET A 1 -24.11 9.05 -4.12
N SER A 2 -23.50 8.10 -3.41
CA SER A 2 -22.55 8.42 -2.36
C SER A 2 -21.31 9.08 -2.98
N ASP A 3 -20.87 10.22 -2.45
CA ASP A 3 -19.58 10.85 -2.83
C ASP A 3 -18.38 10.18 -2.13
N LEU A 4 -18.63 9.09 -1.42
CA LEU A 4 -17.62 8.24 -0.82
C LEU A 4 -16.96 7.37 -1.90
N LYS A 5 -15.63 7.31 -1.88
CA LYS A 5 -14.81 6.49 -2.78
C LYS A 5 -13.80 5.71 -1.97
N PHE A 6 -13.41 4.54 -2.44
CA PHE A 6 -12.33 3.75 -1.83
C PHE A 6 -11.09 3.76 -2.72
N ALA A 7 -9.91 3.88 -2.12
CA ALA A 7 -8.65 3.66 -2.80
C ALA A 7 -7.89 2.54 -2.07
N PHE A 8 -7.67 1.44 -2.75
CA PHE A 8 -6.89 0.32 -2.23
C PHE A 8 -5.44 0.49 -2.65
N THR A 9 -4.55 0.50 -1.67
CA THR A 9 -3.12 0.74 -1.88
C THR A 9 -2.28 -0.37 -1.29
N ILE A 10 -1.14 -0.64 -1.91
CA ILE A 10 -0.26 -1.75 -1.53
C ILE A 10 1.16 -1.23 -1.34
N ASP A 11 1.78 -1.52 -0.20
CA ASP A 11 3.22 -1.31 -0.01
C ASP A 11 3.93 -2.65 -0.19
N LEU A 12 4.82 -2.76 -1.19
CA LEU A 12 5.40 -4.06 -1.55
C LEU A 12 6.33 -4.63 -0.49
N ASP A 13 7.05 -3.78 0.23
CA ASP A 13 7.83 -4.18 1.41
C ASP A 13 8.77 -5.38 1.16
N TRP A 14 9.42 -5.41 -0.01
CA TRP A 14 10.31 -6.49 -0.47
C TRP A 14 9.67 -7.89 -0.50
N ALA A 15 8.35 -7.96 -0.70
CA ALA A 15 7.66 -9.22 -0.94
C ALA A 15 8.19 -9.93 -2.20
N SER A 16 8.31 -11.25 -2.15
CA SER A 16 8.72 -12.06 -3.31
C SER A 16 7.67 -12.03 -4.43
N GLU A 17 8.07 -12.35 -5.66
CA GLU A 17 7.15 -12.48 -6.80
C GLU A 17 5.96 -13.41 -6.50
N ALA A 18 6.22 -14.55 -5.84
CA ALA A 18 5.17 -15.49 -5.46
C ALA A 18 4.20 -14.93 -4.41
N VAL A 19 4.69 -14.12 -3.46
CA VAL A 19 3.82 -13.44 -2.47
C VAL A 19 2.99 -12.36 -3.16
N ILE A 20 3.61 -11.56 -4.02
CA ILE A 20 2.94 -10.49 -4.78
C ILE A 20 1.83 -11.10 -5.64
N GLU A 21 2.15 -12.12 -6.44
CA GLU A 21 1.19 -12.81 -7.30
C GLU A 21 0.05 -13.41 -6.48
N TYR A 22 0.36 -14.18 -5.44
CA TYR A 22 -0.66 -14.84 -4.62
C TYR A 22 -1.60 -13.84 -3.93
N ALA A 23 -1.07 -12.72 -3.46
CA ALA A 23 -1.85 -11.70 -2.76
C ALA A 23 -2.72 -10.87 -3.72
N LEU A 24 -2.19 -10.49 -4.88
CA LEU A 24 -2.78 -9.44 -5.71
C LEU A 24 -3.51 -9.98 -6.95
N LEU A 25 -3.16 -11.16 -7.48
CA LEU A 25 -3.82 -11.73 -8.66
C LEU A 25 -5.36 -11.77 -8.50
N PRO A 26 -5.93 -12.26 -7.38
CA PRO A 26 -7.37 -12.32 -7.22
C PRO A 26 -8.05 -10.93 -7.24
N VAL A 27 -7.37 -9.91 -6.72
CA VAL A 27 -7.89 -8.53 -6.67
C VAL A 27 -7.87 -7.88 -8.05
N LEU A 28 -6.81 -8.14 -8.83
CA LEU A 28 -6.69 -7.67 -10.21
C LEU A 28 -7.68 -8.36 -11.15
N GLU A 29 -7.92 -9.67 -10.99
CA GLU A 29 -8.92 -10.41 -11.76
C GLU A 29 -10.35 -9.89 -11.52
N ASP A 30 -10.60 -9.33 -10.34
CA ASP A 30 -11.86 -8.70 -9.97
C ASP A 30 -11.96 -7.22 -10.43
N ASN A 31 -10.99 -6.75 -11.22
CA ASN A 31 -10.89 -5.40 -11.78
C ASN A 31 -10.90 -4.27 -10.74
N ILE A 32 -10.41 -4.54 -9.52
CA ILE A 32 -10.28 -3.51 -8.49
C ILE A 32 -9.04 -2.65 -8.78
N PRO A 33 -9.18 -1.31 -8.85
CA PRO A 33 -8.03 -0.43 -9.02
C PRO A 33 -7.08 -0.45 -7.82
N LEU A 34 -5.78 -0.60 -8.08
CA LEU A 34 -4.72 -0.65 -7.07
C LEU A 34 -3.62 0.38 -7.35
N THR A 35 -3.32 1.20 -6.35
CA THR A 35 -2.07 1.99 -6.32
C THR A 35 -1.02 1.25 -5.50
N ILE A 36 0.09 0.89 -6.13
CA ILE A 36 1.13 0.05 -5.55
C ILE A 36 2.41 0.87 -5.39
N PHE A 37 2.92 0.96 -4.16
CA PHE A 37 4.19 1.57 -3.84
C PHE A 37 5.28 0.49 -3.83
N SER A 38 6.17 0.57 -4.82
CA SER A 38 7.19 -0.41 -5.12
C SER A 38 8.50 -0.13 -4.40
N THR A 39 8.99 -1.12 -3.66
CA THR A 39 10.35 -1.12 -3.07
C THR A 39 11.41 -1.62 -4.04
N HIS A 40 11.02 -2.37 -5.07
CA HIS A 40 11.92 -2.96 -6.05
C HIS A 40 11.15 -3.18 -7.36
N ASN A 41 11.87 -3.49 -8.45
CA ASN A 41 11.23 -3.89 -9.70
C ASN A 41 10.69 -5.32 -9.54
N SER A 42 9.38 -5.48 -9.73
CA SER A 42 8.71 -6.77 -9.82
C SER A 42 8.31 -7.02 -11.27
N GLU A 43 8.88 -8.04 -11.91
CA GLU A 43 8.58 -8.37 -13.31
C GLU A 43 7.10 -8.73 -13.50
N TRP A 44 6.53 -9.43 -12.52
CA TRP A 44 5.12 -9.79 -12.51
C TRP A 44 4.19 -8.57 -12.52
N LEU A 45 4.52 -7.54 -11.73
CA LEU A 45 3.75 -6.28 -11.69
C LEU A 45 3.96 -5.43 -12.93
N ILE A 46 5.22 -5.23 -13.34
CA ILE A 46 5.58 -4.40 -14.49
C ILE A 46 4.90 -4.93 -15.75
N SER A 47 4.96 -6.24 -16.00
CA SER A 47 4.32 -6.85 -17.17
C SER A 47 2.80 -6.63 -17.20
N ARG A 48 2.16 -6.55 -16.03
CA ARG A 48 0.72 -6.31 -15.88
C ARG A 48 0.33 -4.84 -15.94
N SER A 49 1.22 -3.93 -15.55
CA SER A 49 0.91 -2.49 -15.54
C SER A 49 0.95 -1.85 -16.93
N ILE A 50 1.73 -2.38 -17.88
CA ILE A 50 1.96 -1.76 -19.21
C ILE A 50 0.66 -1.41 -19.95
N ASN A 51 -0.40 -2.21 -19.80
CA ASN A 51 -1.68 -1.99 -20.48
C ASN A 51 -2.89 -2.05 -19.53
N ASN A 52 -2.67 -1.98 -18.22
CA ASN A 52 -3.75 -2.07 -17.25
C ASN A 52 -3.98 -0.73 -16.55
N HIS A 53 -5.03 -0.03 -16.95
CA HIS A 53 -5.40 1.26 -16.36
C HIS A 53 -5.88 1.16 -14.91
N ASN A 54 -6.10 -0.05 -14.38
CA ASN A 54 -6.44 -0.29 -12.97
C ASN A 54 -5.19 -0.46 -12.09
N ILE A 55 -3.98 -0.35 -12.63
CA ILE A 55 -2.75 -0.41 -11.86
C ILE A 55 -2.05 0.95 -11.95
N GLU A 56 -1.72 1.50 -10.78
CA GLU A 56 -0.79 2.62 -10.65
C GLU A 56 0.44 2.13 -9.91
N LEU A 57 1.62 2.26 -10.52
CA LEU A 57 2.89 1.91 -9.88
C LEU A 57 3.63 3.18 -9.47
N GLU A 58 3.96 3.29 -8.19
CA GLU A 58 4.69 4.40 -7.59
C GLU A 58 5.86 3.90 -6.73
N ILE A 59 6.68 4.81 -6.22
CA ILE A 59 7.88 4.43 -5.44
C ILE A 59 7.60 4.31 -3.93
N HIS A 60 8.21 3.32 -3.29
CA HIS A 60 8.24 3.13 -1.83
C HIS A 60 9.65 3.31 -1.27
N PRO A 61 10.21 4.54 -1.27
CA PRO A 61 11.59 4.76 -0.86
C PRO A 61 11.81 4.40 0.61
N ASN A 62 12.95 3.79 0.91
CA ASN A 62 13.38 3.49 2.27
C ASN A 62 14.61 4.31 2.64
N PHE A 63 14.42 5.31 3.50
CA PHE A 63 15.47 6.17 4.04
C PHE A 63 15.96 5.72 5.43
N CYS A 64 15.55 4.54 5.91
CA CYS A 64 16.01 4.00 7.19
C CYS A 64 17.48 3.57 7.11
N LEU A 65 18.14 3.51 8.27
CA LEU A 65 19.49 2.94 8.39
C LEU A 65 19.53 1.51 7.84
N ASN A 66 20.62 1.18 7.14
CA ASN A 66 20.85 -0.11 6.48
C ASN A 66 19.78 -0.46 5.42
N SER A 67 19.18 0.55 4.79
CA SER A 67 18.27 0.36 3.66
C SER A 67 19.00 -0.22 2.44
N SER A 68 18.35 -1.15 1.74
CA SER A 68 18.81 -1.65 0.44
C SER A 68 18.72 -0.61 -0.68
N HIS A 69 18.04 0.52 -0.44
CA HIS A 69 17.92 1.61 -1.42
C HIS A 69 19.11 2.57 -1.32
N GLY A 70 19.87 2.56 -0.22
CA GLY A 70 20.99 3.48 0.00
C GLY A 70 21.21 3.84 1.45
N SER A 71 22.41 4.35 1.74
CA SER A 71 22.85 4.89 3.02
C SER A 71 22.72 6.41 3.13
N THR A 72 22.54 7.10 2.00
CA THR A 72 22.35 8.55 1.89
C THR A 72 21.07 8.88 1.12
N TYR A 73 20.58 10.12 1.24
CA TYR A 73 19.41 10.56 0.48
C TYR A 73 19.63 10.43 -1.03
N ASP A 74 20.79 10.84 -1.53
CA ASP A 74 21.14 10.76 -2.96
C ASP A 74 21.17 9.31 -3.46
N GLU A 75 21.70 8.38 -2.66
CA GLU A 75 21.67 6.95 -3.02
C GLU A 75 20.23 6.42 -3.12
N VAL A 76 19.37 6.76 -2.15
CA VAL A 76 17.95 6.35 -2.17
C VAL A 76 17.19 6.98 -3.34
N PHE A 77 17.44 8.25 -3.63
CA PHE A 77 16.86 8.94 -4.78
C PHE A 77 17.29 8.29 -6.10
N ASN A 78 18.58 7.99 -6.26
CA ASN A 78 19.13 7.32 -7.43
C ASN A 78 18.54 5.92 -7.61
N TYR A 79 18.40 5.14 -6.53
CA TYR A 79 17.76 3.84 -6.57
C TYR A 79 16.30 3.94 -7.04
N CYS A 80 15.51 4.84 -6.42
CA CYS A 80 14.10 5.02 -6.79
C CYS A 80 13.92 5.53 -8.23
N ASN A 81 14.87 6.32 -8.74
CA ASN A 81 14.86 6.77 -10.12
C ASN A 81 15.03 5.63 -11.14
N GLN A 82 15.61 4.49 -10.75
CA GLN A 82 15.78 3.31 -11.59
C GLN A 82 14.57 2.37 -11.58
N LEU A 83 13.60 2.59 -10.68
CA LEU A 83 12.38 1.78 -10.61
C LEU A 83 11.44 2.10 -11.78
N GLN A 84 10.86 1.06 -12.36
CA GLN A 84 9.89 1.16 -13.46
C GLN A 84 8.50 1.51 -12.91
N THR A 85 8.29 2.79 -12.61
CA THR A 85 7.07 3.35 -12.00
C THR A 85 6.61 4.60 -12.75
N GLU A 86 5.39 5.07 -12.47
CA GLU A 86 4.81 6.28 -13.09
C GLU A 86 5.44 7.57 -12.54
N LYS A 87 6.01 7.54 -11.34
CA LYS A 87 6.67 8.67 -10.67
C LYS A 87 5.76 9.90 -10.49
N LYS A 88 4.48 9.68 -10.18
CA LYS A 88 3.52 10.76 -9.83
C LYS A 88 3.36 10.87 -8.32
N GLY A 89 3.60 9.79 -7.60
CA GLY A 89 3.37 9.66 -6.17
C GLY A 89 4.49 8.94 -5.45
N PHE A 90 4.56 9.12 -4.13
CA PHE A 90 5.42 8.31 -3.28
C PHE A 90 4.80 8.11 -1.90
N ARG A 91 5.23 7.04 -1.24
CA ARG A 91 5.02 6.79 0.18
C ARG A 91 6.33 6.25 0.72
N CYS A 92 6.91 6.86 1.73
CA CYS A 92 8.17 6.37 2.29
C CYS A 92 7.91 5.19 3.21
N HIS A 93 8.82 4.21 3.19
CA HIS A 93 8.81 3.11 4.13
C HIS A 93 8.82 3.64 5.57
N ARG A 94 7.91 3.10 6.40
CA ARG A 94 7.66 3.54 7.77
C ARG A 94 7.29 5.01 7.91
N TYR A 95 6.72 5.60 6.85
CA TYR A 95 6.29 6.99 6.82
C TYR A 95 7.43 7.97 7.13
N PHE A 96 8.67 7.62 6.75
CA PHE A 96 9.82 8.48 6.96
C PHE A 96 9.58 9.83 6.26
N GLU A 97 9.76 10.95 6.98
CA GLU A 97 9.48 12.28 6.43
C GLU A 97 10.46 13.31 6.97
N VAL A 98 11.08 14.05 6.03
CA VAL A 98 11.79 15.30 6.25
C VAL A 98 11.50 16.26 5.09
N ASN A 99 11.83 17.54 5.22
CA ASN A 99 11.49 18.54 4.20
C ASN A 99 12.21 18.27 2.89
N GLU A 100 13.48 17.87 2.97
CA GLU A 100 14.39 17.61 1.85
C GLU A 100 13.83 16.54 0.90
N ILE A 101 13.16 15.51 1.44
CA ILE A 101 12.51 14.45 0.64
C ILE A 101 11.35 15.02 -0.16
N ASN A 102 10.48 15.81 0.48
CA ASN A 102 9.34 16.44 -0.17
C ASN A 102 9.80 17.47 -1.22
N GLU A 103 10.83 18.27 -0.91
CA GLU A 103 11.42 19.25 -1.82
C GLU A 103 12.01 18.58 -3.07
N TYR A 104 12.80 17.51 -2.88
CA TYR A 104 13.37 16.72 -3.96
C TYR A 104 12.28 16.12 -4.86
N TYR A 105 11.32 15.37 -4.31
CA TYR A 105 10.30 14.75 -5.16
C TYR A 105 9.42 15.79 -5.86
N LYS A 106 9.16 16.94 -5.22
CA LYS A 106 8.49 18.05 -5.89
C LYS A 106 9.30 18.58 -7.08
N SER A 107 10.63 18.75 -6.95
CA SER A 107 11.49 19.21 -8.05
C SER A 107 11.59 18.19 -9.18
N GLU A 108 11.52 16.89 -8.85
CA GLU A 108 11.46 15.79 -9.84
C GLU A 108 10.08 15.61 -10.49
N GLY A 109 9.11 16.47 -10.16
CA GLY A 109 7.81 16.52 -10.83
C GLY A 109 6.71 15.66 -10.21
N TYR A 110 6.97 14.99 -9.07
CA TYR A 110 5.95 14.27 -8.32
C TYR A 110 4.80 15.22 -7.93
N LYS A 111 3.60 14.67 -7.85
CA LYS A 111 2.36 15.42 -7.65
C LYS A 111 1.77 15.19 -6.27
N TYR A 112 1.97 14.01 -5.69
CA TYR A 112 1.39 13.67 -4.40
C TYR A 112 2.34 12.85 -3.51
N SER A 113 2.06 12.88 -2.21
CA SER A 113 2.64 11.97 -1.23
C SER A 113 1.53 11.30 -0.42
N SER A 114 1.64 10.01 -0.14
CA SER A 114 0.68 9.29 0.71
C SER A 114 1.35 8.80 1.99
N ASN A 115 1.97 9.73 2.71
CA ASN A 115 2.93 9.41 3.78
C ASN A 115 2.39 9.58 5.21
N ILE A 116 1.11 9.92 5.37
CA ILE A 116 0.50 10.15 6.69
C ILE A 116 -0.46 8.99 6.96
N CYS A 117 -0.19 8.22 8.02
CA CYS A 117 -1.09 7.15 8.46
C CYS A 117 -1.92 7.57 9.67
N THR A 118 -3.24 7.40 9.56
CA THR A 118 -4.17 7.62 10.65
C THR A 118 -4.70 6.30 11.21
N ASP A 119 -5.34 6.36 12.38
CA ASP A 119 -6.00 5.22 13.00
C ASP A 119 -7.52 5.32 12.84
N LEU A 120 -8.03 4.92 11.66
CA LEU A 120 -9.46 5.00 11.30
C LEU A 120 -10.03 6.42 11.47
N HIS A 121 -9.22 7.43 11.15
CA HIS A 121 -9.61 8.83 11.21
C HIS A 121 -9.48 9.46 9.82
N TYR A 122 -10.61 9.85 9.23
CA TYR A 122 -10.57 10.46 7.91
C TYR A 122 -9.97 11.86 7.96
N ILE A 123 -8.96 12.08 7.12
CA ILE A 123 -8.38 13.39 6.84
C ILE A 123 -8.50 13.62 5.34
N GLN A 124 -9.12 14.73 4.95
CA GLN A 124 -9.23 15.11 3.54
C GLN A 124 -7.83 15.40 2.95
N PRO A 125 -7.55 15.03 1.69
CA PRO A 125 -6.31 15.42 1.03
C PRO A 125 -6.06 16.93 1.07
N PHE A 126 -4.80 17.33 1.26
CA PHE A 126 -4.40 18.72 1.41
C PHE A 126 -3.04 18.96 0.76
N TYR A 127 -2.72 20.20 0.39
CA TYR A 127 -1.39 20.52 -0.12
C TYR A 127 -0.42 20.76 1.03
N ASN A 128 0.72 20.08 1.03
CA ASN A 128 1.79 20.32 1.99
C ASN A 128 2.59 21.60 1.66
N ARG A 129 3.59 21.91 2.49
CA ARG A 129 4.41 23.14 2.36
C ARG A 129 5.12 23.33 1.02
N VAL A 130 5.42 22.25 0.29
CA VAL A 130 6.07 22.32 -1.04
C VAL A 130 5.04 22.24 -2.18
N GLY A 131 3.76 22.19 -1.87
CA GLY A 131 2.68 22.07 -2.86
C GLY A 131 2.57 20.68 -3.48
N LEU A 132 3.00 19.62 -2.79
CA LEU A 132 2.57 18.25 -3.11
C LEU A 132 1.19 18.01 -2.49
N LEU A 133 0.33 17.28 -3.18
CA LEU A 133 -0.93 16.81 -2.62
C LEU A 133 -0.62 15.69 -1.60
N SER A 134 -0.79 15.95 -0.32
CA SER A 134 -0.76 14.91 0.71
C SER A 134 -2.09 14.17 0.73
N ILE A 135 -2.04 12.85 0.58
CA ILE A 135 -3.19 11.94 0.57
C ILE A 135 -3.06 10.98 1.77
N PRO A 136 -3.68 11.30 2.93
CA PRO A 136 -3.57 10.49 4.14
C PRO A 136 -4.22 9.11 4.00
N LEU A 137 -3.61 8.12 4.65
CA LEU A 137 -4.18 6.79 4.84
C LEU A 137 -5.21 6.81 5.95
N PHE A 138 -6.34 6.14 5.73
CA PHE A 138 -7.37 5.90 6.73
C PHE A 138 -7.06 4.65 7.59
N MET A 139 -6.48 3.62 6.96
CA MET A 139 -6.15 2.36 7.62
C MET A 139 -4.93 1.73 6.95
N GLU A 140 -4.03 1.20 7.76
CA GLU A 140 -2.98 0.26 7.38
C GLU A 140 -3.23 -1.07 8.08
N ASP A 141 -3.12 -2.21 7.41
CA ASP A 141 -3.34 -3.53 8.02
C ASP A 141 -2.44 -3.83 9.24
N GLY A 142 -1.14 -3.57 9.16
CA GLY A 142 -0.19 -3.74 10.25
C GLY A 142 -0.54 -2.85 11.45
N GLY A 143 -0.81 -1.57 11.19
CA GLY A 143 -1.28 -0.60 12.18
C GLY A 143 -2.62 -1.00 12.81
N PHE A 144 -3.58 -1.47 12.01
CA PHE A 144 -4.90 -1.91 12.47
C PHE A 144 -4.79 -3.10 13.44
N LEU A 145 -3.92 -4.07 13.12
CA LEU A 145 -3.62 -5.19 14.01
C LEU A 145 -2.85 -4.75 15.27
N LEU A 146 -1.95 -3.76 15.16
CA LEU A 146 -1.18 -3.23 16.28
C LEU A 146 -2.07 -2.51 17.31
N GLN A 147 -3.05 -1.72 16.85
CA GLN A 147 -3.99 -1.00 17.70
C GLN A 147 -5.03 -1.90 18.39
N LYS A 148 -4.99 -3.22 18.11
CA LYS A 148 -5.90 -4.23 18.69
C LYS A 148 -7.37 -3.91 18.45
N HIS A 149 -7.68 -3.31 17.30
CA HIS A 149 -9.06 -3.19 16.84
C HIS A 149 -9.72 -4.56 16.74
N SER A 150 -11.04 -4.61 16.91
CA SER A 150 -11.79 -5.80 16.53
C SER A 150 -11.62 -6.01 15.03
N LEU A 151 -11.04 -7.15 14.66
CA LEU A 151 -10.81 -7.51 13.28
C LEU A 151 -12.14 -7.91 12.62
N SER A 152 -12.88 -6.90 12.17
CA SER A 152 -14.18 -7.01 11.53
C SER A 152 -14.48 -5.80 10.65
N LEU A 153 -15.25 -6.01 9.57
CA LEU A 153 -15.73 -4.94 8.70
C LEU A 153 -16.48 -3.84 9.47
N GLU A 154 -17.33 -4.22 10.44
CA GLU A 154 -18.14 -3.29 11.23
C GLU A 154 -17.29 -2.21 11.93
N THR A 155 -16.08 -2.57 12.38
CA THR A 155 -15.15 -1.63 13.03
C THR A 155 -14.75 -0.49 12.10
N ILE A 156 -14.54 -0.80 10.82
CA ILE A 156 -14.22 0.17 9.78
C ILE A 156 -15.45 1.00 9.43
N LEU A 157 -16.58 0.34 9.17
CA LEU A 157 -17.81 1.01 8.71
C LEU A 157 -18.29 2.10 9.69
N LYS A 158 -18.17 1.85 10.99
CA LYS A 158 -18.52 2.84 12.05
C LYS A 158 -17.69 4.13 12.01
N ARG A 159 -16.57 4.14 11.30
CA ARG A 159 -15.62 5.25 11.23
C ARG A 159 -15.53 5.91 9.86
N LEU A 160 -16.26 5.38 8.87
CA LEU A 160 -16.30 5.98 7.54
C LEU A 160 -17.02 7.35 7.58
N PRO A 161 -16.50 8.37 6.90
CA PRO A 161 -17.23 9.61 6.68
C PRO A 161 -18.34 9.40 5.64
N GLU A 162 -19.24 10.36 5.51
CA GLU A 162 -20.30 10.34 4.49
C GLU A 162 -19.80 10.54 3.06
N LYS A 163 -18.64 11.22 2.89
CA LYS A 163 -18.06 11.56 1.59
C LYS A 163 -16.54 11.65 1.66
N GLY A 164 -15.89 11.58 0.49
CA GLY A 164 -14.45 11.67 0.35
C GLY A 164 -13.80 10.36 -0.08
N THR A 165 -12.48 10.35 -0.23
CA THR A 165 -11.74 9.15 -0.65
C THR A 165 -11.05 8.50 0.55
N ILE A 166 -11.42 7.26 0.84
CA ILE A 166 -10.89 6.47 1.94
C ILE A 166 -9.77 5.60 1.43
N VAL A 167 -8.56 5.85 1.93
CA VAL A 167 -7.36 5.15 1.46
C VAL A 167 -7.01 4.03 2.43
N PHE A 168 -7.07 2.80 1.94
CA PHE A 168 -6.68 1.60 2.66
C PHE A 168 -5.30 1.15 2.19
N LEU A 169 -4.42 0.81 3.13
CA LEU A 169 -3.11 0.22 2.87
C LEU A 169 -3.09 -1.23 3.35
N PHE A 170 -2.69 -2.11 2.44
CA PHE A 170 -2.38 -3.51 2.73
C PHE A 170 -0.97 -3.87 2.30
N HIS A 171 -0.34 -4.81 2.98
CA HIS A 171 0.93 -5.38 2.57
C HIS A 171 0.72 -6.77 1.96
N PRO A 172 1.42 -7.15 0.87
CA PRO A 172 1.27 -8.47 0.23
C PRO A 172 1.44 -9.62 1.22
N MET A 173 2.36 -9.48 2.18
CA MET A 173 2.61 -10.48 3.22
C MET A 173 1.40 -10.69 4.15
N HIS A 174 0.76 -9.61 4.59
CA HIS A 174 -0.43 -9.72 5.46
C HIS A 174 -1.60 -10.37 4.72
N LEU A 175 -1.75 -10.08 3.42
CA LEU A 175 -2.75 -10.68 2.54
C LEU A 175 -2.47 -12.16 2.28
N ALA A 176 -1.26 -12.51 1.84
CA ALA A 176 -0.91 -13.88 1.46
C ALA A 176 -1.03 -14.86 2.64
N PHE A 177 -0.52 -14.47 3.81
CA PHE A 177 -0.58 -15.30 5.03
C PHE A 177 -1.87 -15.10 5.83
N ASN A 178 -2.77 -14.20 5.39
CA ASN A 178 -4.03 -13.86 6.04
C ASN A 178 -3.86 -13.57 7.54
N SER A 179 -2.97 -12.62 7.85
CA SER A 179 -2.64 -12.27 9.23
C SER A 179 -3.89 -11.92 10.05
N ASN A 180 -4.01 -12.45 11.26
CA ASN A 180 -5.14 -12.13 12.16
C ASN A 180 -4.70 -11.45 13.47
N ASN A 181 -3.39 -11.24 13.64
CA ASN A 181 -2.81 -10.53 14.75
C ASN A 181 -1.45 -9.94 14.32
N PHE A 182 -0.99 -8.92 15.05
CA PHE A 182 0.26 -8.22 14.74
C PHE A 182 1.51 -9.12 14.79
N HIS A 183 1.48 -10.17 15.62
CA HIS A 183 2.63 -11.04 15.83
C HIS A 183 2.87 -12.03 14.69
N THR A 184 1.88 -12.34 13.85
CA THR A 184 2.04 -13.32 12.76
C THR A 184 3.21 -12.96 11.84
N MET A 185 3.22 -11.75 11.28
CA MET A 185 4.32 -11.31 10.39
C MET A 185 5.60 -10.98 11.16
N LYS A 186 5.49 -10.45 12.38
CA LYS A 186 6.66 -10.18 13.22
C LYS A 186 7.43 -11.46 13.56
N ASN A 187 6.72 -12.55 13.82
CA ASN A 187 7.33 -13.85 14.14
C ASN A 187 7.93 -14.48 12.89
N LEU A 188 7.24 -14.43 11.74
CA LEU A 188 7.78 -14.91 10.47
C LEU A 188 9.09 -14.19 10.11
N LYS A 189 9.11 -12.85 10.13
CA LYS A 189 10.31 -12.04 9.85
C LYS A 189 11.48 -12.35 10.81
N LYS A 190 11.21 -12.86 12.01
CA LYS A 190 12.26 -13.27 12.97
C LYS A 190 12.75 -14.69 12.76
N SER A 191 11.93 -15.56 12.16
CA SER A 191 12.25 -16.97 11.98
C SER A 191 12.97 -17.29 10.68
N ILE A 192 13.02 -16.33 9.75
CA ILE A 192 13.65 -16.49 8.43
C ILE A 192 14.64 -15.36 8.17
N SER A 193 15.65 -15.64 7.35
CA SER A 193 16.60 -14.67 6.84
C SER A 193 15.95 -13.69 5.85
N ILE A 194 16.64 -12.59 5.54
CA ILE A 194 16.20 -11.64 4.50
C ILE A 194 16.10 -12.33 3.14
N GLU A 195 17.06 -13.20 2.81
CA GLU A 195 17.06 -13.96 1.56
C GLU A 195 15.85 -14.90 1.48
N GLU A 196 15.54 -15.63 2.56
CA GLU A 196 14.34 -16.48 2.61
C GLU A 196 13.04 -15.65 2.50
N TYR A 197 12.99 -14.48 3.13
CA TYR A 197 11.84 -13.57 3.04
C TYR A 197 11.60 -13.10 1.60
N GLN A 198 12.66 -12.71 0.91
CA GLN A 198 12.61 -12.25 -0.49
C GLN A 198 12.35 -13.38 -1.50
N ASN A 199 12.50 -14.64 -1.08
CA ASN A 199 12.31 -15.83 -1.92
C ASN A 199 11.20 -16.77 -1.40
N ILE A 200 10.24 -16.25 -0.62
CA ILE A 200 9.09 -17.04 -0.16
C ILE A 200 8.36 -17.66 -1.36
N SER A 201 8.14 -18.98 -1.32
CA SER A 201 7.42 -19.72 -2.35
C SER A 201 5.92 -19.87 -2.07
N ILE A 202 5.15 -20.28 -3.08
CA ILE A 202 3.71 -20.56 -2.96
C ILE A 202 3.44 -21.68 -1.94
N GLU A 203 4.29 -22.69 -1.87
CA GLU A 203 4.17 -23.80 -0.90
C GLU A 203 4.31 -23.27 0.54
N THR A 204 5.26 -22.37 0.76
CA THR A 204 5.45 -21.72 2.07
C THR A 204 4.22 -20.90 2.45
N ILE A 205 3.63 -20.16 1.52
CA ILE A 205 2.38 -19.43 1.76
C ILE A 205 1.27 -20.41 2.14
N LYS A 206 0.99 -21.42 1.31
CA LYS A 206 -0.09 -22.40 1.54
C LYS A 206 0.05 -23.14 2.87
N LYS A 207 1.28 -23.49 3.26
CA LYS A 207 1.56 -24.20 4.52
C LYS A 207 1.31 -23.35 5.76
N ASN A 208 1.59 -22.05 5.70
CA ASN A 208 1.61 -21.16 6.86
C ASN A 208 0.45 -20.14 6.88
N LYS A 209 -0.39 -20.12 5.85
CA LYS A 209 -1.56 -19.24 5.79
C LYS A 209 -2.51 -19.55 6.94
N ASN A 210 -2.93 -18.50 7.64
CA ASN A 210 -3.97 -18.62 8.66
C ASN A 210 -5.33 -18.94 8.03
N ASN A 211 -6.03 -19.94 8.59
CA ASN A 211 -7.34 -20.40 8.11
C ASN A 211 -8.52 -19.72 8.82
N PHE A 212 -8.29 -18.93 9.86
CA PHE A 212 -9.32 -18.14 10.52
C PHE A 212 -9.51 -16.79 9.84
N TYR A 213 -10.54 -16.03 10.25
CA TYR A 213 -10.73 -14.65 9.81
C TYR A 213 -9.43 -13.83 10.02
N GLY A 214 -9.08 -13.00 9.03
CA GLY A 214 -7.79 -12.31 8.92
C GLY A 214 -7.85 -11.15 7.93
N ILE A 215 -6.74 -10.46 7.72
CA ILE A 215 -6.64 -9.29 6.85
C ILE A 215 -7.11 -9.57 5.42
N ASN A 216 -6.87 -10.77 4.88
CA ASN A 216 -7.34 -11.12 3.54
C ASN A 216 -8.87 -11.19 3.48
N HIS A 217 -9.52 -11.74 4.51
CA HIS A 217 -10.97 -11.76 4.62
C HIS A 217 -11.53 -10.33 4.73
N LEU A 218 -10.91 -9.49 5.56
CA LEU A 218 -11.31 -8.09 5.73
C LEU A 218 -11.23 -7.29 4.43
N LEU A 219 -10.16 -7.46 3.63
CA LEU A 219 -10.05 -6.84 2.31
C LEU A 219 -11.24 -7.24 1.42
N TRP A 220 -11.54 -8.54 1.34
CA TRP A 220 -12.63 -9.03 0.49
C TRP A 220 -14.01 -8.59 0.98
N GLU A 221 -14.21 -8.48 2.28
CA GLU A 221 -15.43 -7.90 2.84
C GLU A 221 -15.56 -6.42 2.50
N LEU A 222 -14.46 -5.64 2.53
CA LEU A 222 -14.47 -4.24 2.09
C LEU A 222 -14.79 -4.09 0.60
N ILE A 223 -14.18 -4.91 -0.25
CA ILE A 223 -14.46 -4.92 -1.70
C ILE A 223 -15.91 -5.33 -1.97
N LYS A 224 -16.40 -6.37 -1.30
CA LYS A 224 -17.79 -6.81 -1.45
C LYS A 224 -18.75 -5.71 -1.01
N TRP A 225 -18.50 -5.11 0.15
CA TRP A 225 -19.32 -4.03 0.68
C TRP A 225 -19.31 -2.81 -0.23
N SER A 226 -18.16 -2.45 -0.81
CA SER A 226 -18.06 -1.32 -1.75
C SER A 226 -18.92 -1.55 -2.98
N LYS A 227 -18.91 -2.76 -3.55
CA LYS A 227 -19.76 -3.14 -4.68
C LYS A 227 -21.25 -3.09 -4.33
N GLU A 228 -21.65 -3.68 -3.21
CA GLU A 228 -23.05 -3.71 -2.76
C GLU A 228 -23.62 -2.31 -2.49
N ASN A 229 -22.76 -1.35 -2.11
CA ASN A 229 -23.14 0.02 -1.82
C ASN A 229 -22.79 1.00 -2.96
N MET A 230 -22.40 0.50 -4.13
CA MET A 230 -22.02 1.29 -5.31
C MET A 230 -20.96 2.36 -5.02
N ILE A 231 -20.00 2.02 -4.15
CA ILE A 231 -18.85 2.85 -3.82
C ILE A 231 -17.79 2.69 -4.90
N GLU A 232 -17.45 3.79 -5.56
CA GLU A 232 -16.41 3.81 -6.59
C GLU A 232 -15.05 3.49 -5.98
N CYS A 233 -14.32 2.56 -6.61
CA CYS A 233 -12.93 2.27 -6.28
C CYS A 233 -12.01 3.02 -7.25
N VAL A 234 -11.02 3.75 -6.75
CA VAL A 234 -10.19 4.68 -7.55
C VAL A 234 -8.70 4.52 -7.28
N LEU A 235 -7.88 4.93 -8.25
CA LEU A 235 -6.43 5.10 -8.09
C LEU A 235 -6.10 6.44 -7.42
N LEU A 236 -5.00 6.51 -6.68
CA LEU A 236 -4.57 7.76 -6.06
C LEU A 236 -4.26 8.86 -7.08
N LYS A 237 -3.68 8.52 -8.24
CA LYS A 237 -3.47 9.51 -9.33
C LYS A 237 -4.75 10.20 -9.80
N SER A 238 -5.92 9.60 -9.61
CA SER A 238 -7.19 10.23 -9.98
C SER A 238 -7.54 11.45 -9.11
N LEU A 239 -6.89 11.60 -7.94
CA LEU A 239 -7.08 12.72 -7.02
C LEU A 239 -6.21 13.93 -7.36
N ILE A 240 -5.29 13.80 -8.33
CA ILE A 240 -4.47 14.90 -8.82
C ILE A 240 -5.36 15.79 -9.69
N ASN A 241 -5.55 17.04 -9.29
CA ASN A 241 -6.15 18.04 -10.19
C ASN A 241 -5.14 18.41 -11.27
N GLU A 242 -5.48 18.23 -12.54
CA GLU A 242 -4.79 18.88 -13.65
C GLU A 242 -5.08 20.39 -13.54
N LYS A 243 -4.07 21.16 -13.11
CA LYS A 243 -4.10 22.63 -13.19
C LYS A 243 -3.40 23.07 -14.45
#